data_AF-A0AAU3VIM6-F1
#
_entry.id   AF-A0AAU3VIM6-F1
#
_cell.length_a   1.000
_cell.length_b   1.000
_cell.length_c   1.000
_cell.angle_alpha   90.00
_cell.angle_beta   90.00
_cell.angle_gamma   90.00
#
_symmetry.space_group_name_H-M   'P 1'
#
loop_
_entity.id
_entity.type
_entity.pdbx_description
1 polymer ?
#
loop_
_entity_poly.entity_id
_entity_poly.type
_entity_poly.pdbx_seq_one_letter_code
_entity_poly.pdbx_strand_id
1 'polypeptide(L)'
;MNTPVPSARRRRGALVVLAAAAMLALSGCKGGDLVSYDLPAKSARYTFETETNDVKTVWQYTSAKATKDDAPKLSPCIGEVVGSNQAACRPEPLIFLRYDFDLALDNTVKAGENHEITVVGYYQESLTALPKVTSLKAETTFDGGKTWHPATTRATGKDTFTTTIKNPRRDQAAKGVGLRISATDSKGNTVRQTIPTAYTLR
;
A
#
# COMPACT_ATOMS: atom_id res chain seq x y z
N MET A 1 16.89 69.42 26.76
CA MET A 1 15.62 68.73 26.48
C MET A 1 15.93 67.25 26.50
N ASN A 2 15.78 66.64 27.68
CA ASN A 2 16.28 65.30 27.98
C ASN A 2 15.08 64.36 28.08
N THR A 3 14.97 63.43 27.14
CA THR A 3 13.95 62.37 27.16
C THR A 3 14.46 61.16 27.96
N PRO A 4 13.58 60.49 28.72
CA PRO A 4 13.96 59.45 29.66
C PRO A 4 14.00 58.05 29.03
N VAL A 5 14.76 57.17 29.65
CA VAL A 5 14.82 55.70 29.48
C VAL A 5 14.91 55.12 30.91
N PRO A 6 14.56 53.87 31.26
CA PRO A 6 13.57 52.87 30.79
C PRO A 6 12.70 52.28 31.95
N SER A 7 11.71 51.43 31.66
CA SER A 7 11.41 50.23 32.48
C SER A 7 10.68 49.19 31.61
N ALA A 8 11.26 48.03 31.27
CA ALA A 8 11.50 46.83 32.07
C ALA A 8 10.21 46.05 32.43
N ARG A 9 9.77 45.14 31.53
CA ARG A 9 9.18 43.87 31.96
C ARG A 9 9.40 42.74 30.95
N ARG A 10 10.36 41.90 31.33
CA ARG A 10 10.58 40.48 31.03
C ARG A 10 9.51 39.79 30.17
N ARG A 11 9.98 39.01 29.20
CA ARG A 11 9.75 37.55 29.19
C ARG A 11 10.87 36.81 28.48
N ARG A 12 11.42 35.85 29.21
CA ARG A 12 12.30 34.77 28.73
C ARG A 12 11.56 33.99 27.63
N GLY A 13 12.28 33.51 26.63
CA GLY A 13 11.71 32.60 25.63
C GLY A 13 12.71 32.19 24.56
N ALA A 14 13.56 31.24 24.94
CA ALA A 14 14.17 30.19 24.11
C ALA A 14 14.65 30.52 22.68
N LEU A 15 15.98 30.48 22.53
CA LEU A 15 16.64 29.94 21.34
C LEU A 15 16.13 28.51 21.02
N VAL A 16 16.48 28.04 19.80
CA VAL A 16 16.36 26.67 19.26
C VAL A 16 14.98 26.44 18.60
N VAL A 17 14.83 26.28 17.28
CA VAL A 17 15.39 25.26 16.38
C VAL A 17 15.44 25.83 14.94
N LEU A 18 16.62 25.90 14.31
CA LEU A 18 16.77 26.04 12.85
C LEU A 18 17.81 25.02 12.41
N ALA A 19 17.46 23.74 12.46
CA ALA A 19 18.35 22.65 12.01
C ALA A 19 17.60 21.37 11.59
N ALA A 20 16.46 21.50 10.91
CA ALA A 20 15.75 20.34 10.34
C ALA A 20 15.66 20.36 8.79
N ALA A 21 16.00 21.47 8.13
CA ALA A 21 15.94 21.53 6.66
C ALA A 21 17.18 20.95 5.96
N ALA A 22 18.31 20.78 6.67
CA ALA A 22 19.59 20.39 6.05
C ALA A 22 19.82 18.87 5.97
N MET A 23 19.01 18.04 6.64
CA MET A 23 19.22 16.57 6.68
C MET A 23 18.63 15.84 5.45
N LEU A 24 17.76 16.47 4.66
CA LEU A 24 17.26 15.87 3.40
C LEU A 24 18.25 15.98 2.23
N ALA A 25 19.29 16.82 2.34
CA ALA A 25 20.28 17.00 1.27
C ALA A 25 21.43 15.97 1.33
N LEU A 26 21.65 15.32 2.48
CA LEU A 26 22.82 14.45 2.71
C LEU A 26 22.53 12.96 2.53
N SER A 27 21.28 12.56 2.31
CA SER A 27 20.90 11.14 2.11
C SER A 27 21.03 10.65 0.67
N GLY A 28 21.45 11.49 -0.28
CA GLY A 28 21.58 11.05 -1.67
C GLY A 28 20.26 10.59 -2.31
N CYS A 29 19.12 10.81 -1.65
CA CYS A 29 17.84 10.91 -2.31
C CYS A 29 17.91 12.13 -3.21
N LYS A 30 18.47 11.97 -4.43
CA LYS A 30 17.99 12.72 -5.57
C LYS A 30 16.48 12.57 -5.48
N GLY A 31 15.77 13.63 -5.10
CA GLY A 31 14.32 13.63 -5.08
C GLY A 31 13.92 13.14 -6.46
N GLY A 32 13.48 11.88 -6.54
CA GLY A 32 12.98 11.35 -7.78
C GLY A 32 11.88 12.30 -8.21
N ASP A 33 11.87 12.69 -9.48
CA ASP A 33 10.76 13.46 -10.03
C ASP A 33 9.48 12.80 -9.53
N LEU A 34 8.72 13.54 -8.70
CA LEU A 34 7.43 13.06 -8.26
C LEU A 34 6.60 12.93 -9.53
N VAL A 35 6.38 11.69 -9.94
CA VAL A 35 5.59 11.41 -11.13
C VAL A 35 4.15 11.77 -10.81
N SER A 36 3.72 12.93 -11.29
CA SER A 36 2.34 13.41 -11.18
C SER A 36 1.67 13.36 -12.55
N TYR A 37 0.39 13.00 -12.55
CA TYR A 37 -0.44 13.00 -13.76
C TYR A 37 -1.65 13.91 -13.55
N ASP A 38 -1.96 14.72 -14.56
CA ASP A 38 -3.21 15.48 -14.58
C ASP A 38 -4.36 14.56 -15.00
N LEU A 39 -5.29 14.33 -14.06
CA LEU A 39 -6.46 13.50 -14.29
C LEU A 39 -7.71 14.37 -14.56
N PRO A 40 -8.67 13.91 -15.38
CA PRO A 40 -9.94 14.61 -15.58
C PRO A 40 -10.68 14.84 -14.27
N ALA A 41 -11.30 16.02 -14.13
CA ALA A 41 -12.03 16.36 -12.91
C ALA A 41 -13.30 15.52 -12.68
N LYS A 42 -13.92 15.06 -13.78
CA LYS A 42 -15.14 14.23 -13.75
C LYS A 42 -14.83 12.82 -13.24
N SER A 43 -15.84 12.17 -12.68
CA SER A 43 -15.73 10.77 -12.29
C SER A 43 -15.38 9.89 -13.48
N ALA A 44 -14.35 9.06 -13.33
CA ALA A 44 -13.90 8.10 -14.33
C ALA A 44 -13.37 6.83 -13.66
N ARG A 45 -13.25 5.76 -14.45
CA ARG A 45 -12.65 4.50 -14.04
C ARG A 45 -11.18 4.50 -14.47
N TYR A 46 -10.28 4.30 -13.52
CA TYR A 46 -8.84 4.28 -13.74
C TYR A 46 -8.30 2.85 -13.61
N THR A 47 -7.21 2.59 -14.32
CA THR A 47 -6.34 1.43 -14.08
C THR A 47 -4.98 1.97 -13.68
N PHE A 48 -4.47 1.53 -12.54
CA PHE A 48 -3.10 1.82 -12.11
C PHE A 48 -2.34 0.49 -12.04
N GLU A 49 -1.16 0.45 -12.64
CA GLU A 49 -0.32 -0.73 -12.70
C GLU A 49 1.07 -0.39 -12.20
N THR A 50 1.61 -1.24 -11.33
CA THR A 50 3.00 -1.15 -10.87
C THR A 50 3.65 -2.51 -10.97
N GLU A 51 4.94 -2.53 -11.27
CA GLU A 51 5.77 -3.72 -11.25
C GLU A 51 7.04 -3.43 -10.46
N THR A 52 7.37 -4.29 -9.49
CA THR A 52 8.57 -4.16 -8.67
C THR A 52 9.07 -5.55 -8.32
N ASN A 53 10.33 -5.86 -8.67
CA ASN A 53 10.92 -7.18 -8.49
C ASN A 53 10.01 -8.31 -9.03
N ASP A 54 9.51 -8.14 -10.26
CA ASP A 54 8.56 -9.01 -10.95
C ASP A 54 7.18 -9.18 -10.28
N VAL A 55 6.94 -8.53 -9.13
CA VAL A 55 5.62 -8.46 -8.51
C VAL A 55 4.80 -7.40 -9.23
N LYS A 56 3.76 -7.85 -9.94
CA LYS A 56 2.84 -6.98 -10.67
C LYS A 56 1.58 -6.76 -9.87
N THR A 57 1.21 -5.50 -9.63
CA THR A 57 -0.06 -5.14 -9.01
C THR A 57 -0.86 -4.24 -9.94
N VAL A 58 -2.12 -4.60 -10.16
CA VAL A 58 -3.05 -3.86 -11.01
C VAL A 58 -4.28 -3.49 -10.18
N TRP A 59 -4.53 -2.19 -10.05
CA TRP A 59 -5.74 -1.66 -9.45
C TRP A 59 -6.70 -1.20 -10.54
N GLN A 60 -7.99 -1.42 -10.33
CA GLN A 60 -9.04 -0.72 -11.07
C GLN A 60 -9.97 -0.04 -10.08
N TYR A 61 -10.16 1.26 -10.23
CA TYR A 61 -10.87 2.04 -9.24
C TYR A 61 -11.58 3.24 -9.87
N THR A 62 -12.61 3.74 -9.20
CA THR A 62 -13.32 4.94 -9.64
C THR A 62 -12.84 6.13 -8.83
N SER A 63 -12.45 7.21 -9.51
CA SER A 63 -12.06 8.46 -8.86
C SER A 63 -12.56 9.69 -9.62
N ALA A 64 -12.53 10.83 -8.94
CA ALA A 64 -12.96 12.14 -9.41
C ALA A 64 -12.21 13.21 -8.61
N LYS A 65 -12.18 14.46 -9.09
CA LYS A 65 -11.56 15.57 -8.34
C LYS A 65 -12.07 15.61 -6.90
N ALA A 66 -11.15 15.68 -5.94
CA ALA A 66 -11.51 15.90 -4.54
C ALA A 66 -12.09 17.31 -4.36
N THR A 67 -13.22 17.40 -3.67
CA THR A 67 -13.92 18.65 -3.37
C THR A 67 -13.75 19.07 -1.91
N LYS A 68 -13.25 18.18 -1.06
CA LYS A 68 -12.94 18.35 0.35
C LYS A 68 -11.71 17.53 0.70
N ASP A 69 -10.95 18.01 1.68
CA ASP A 69 -9.84 17.26 2.25
C ASP A 69 -10.34 16.05 3.02
N ASP A 70 -9.65 14.94 2.83
CA ASP A 70 -9.92 13.66 3.48
C ASP A 70 -8.64 12.92 3.88
N ALA A 71 -7.48 13.55 3.69
CA ALA A 71 -6.20 13.06 4.19
C ALA A 71 -5.99 13.44 5.67
N PRO A 72 -5.60 12.50 6.55
CA PRO A 72 -5.23 12.82 7.92
C PRO A 72 -3.96 13.68 7.99
N LYS A 73 -3.85 14.52 9.03
CA LYS A 73 -2.66 15.39 9.23
C LYS A 73 -1.33 14.61 9.35
N LEU A 74 -1.39 13.37 9.85
CA LEU A 74 -0.21 12.51 10.00
C LEU A 74 0.11 11.71 8.73
N SER A 75 -0.78 11.74 7.73
CA SER A 75 -0.62 11.11 6.42
C SER A 75 -1.07 12.08 5.31
N PRO A 76 -0.40 13.25 5.19
CA PRO A 76 -0.78 14.28 4.23
C PRO A 76 -0.54 13.81 2.79
N CYS A 77 -1.23 14.44 1.84
CA CYS A 77 -0.96 14.20 0.43
C CYS A 77 0.42 14.74 0.05
N ILE A 78 1.13 14.01 -0.83
CA ILE A 78 2.50 14.37 -1.22
C ILE A 78 2.61 15.78 -1.82
N GLY A 79 1.58 16.22 -2.57
CA GLY A 79 1.54 17.56 -3.15
C GLY A 79 1.54 18.69 -2.11
N GLU A 80 0.95 18.45 -0.95
CA GLU A 80 0.99 19.39 0.18
C GLU A 80 2.38 19.39 0.81
N VAL A 81 2.96 18.20 1.05
CA VAL A 81 4.29 18.02 1.67
C VAL A 81 5.39 18.72 0.89
N VAL A 82 5.34 18.64 -0.45
CA VAL A 82 6.34 19.27 -1.32
C VAL A 82 5.94 20.68 -1.80
N GLY A 83 4.81 21.20 -1.33
CA GLY A 83 4.32 22.53 -1.68
C GLY A 83 3.93 22.72 -3.16
N SER A 84 3.69 21.63 -3.90
CA SER A 84 3.32 21.69 -5.32
C SER A 84 1.82 21.86 -5.54
N ASN A 85 0.98 21.50 -4.56
CA ASN A 85 -0.47 21.61 -4.67
C ASN A 85 -1.12 21.77 -3.27
N GLN A 86 -2.04 22.73 -3.15
CA GLN A 86 -2.83 22.98 -1.93
C GLN A 86 -4.34 22.80 -2.17
N ALA A 87 -4.74 22.26 -3.33
CA ALA A 87 -6.12 21.91 -3.58
C ALA A 87 -6.57 20.79 -2.64
N ALA A 88 -7.90 20.70 -2.44
CA ALA A 88 -8.51 19.63 -1.68
C ALA A 88 -7.97 18.27 -2.12
N CYS A 89 -7.58 17.41 -1.17
CA CYS A 89 -6.95 16.13 -1.46
C CYS A 89 -7.51 14.98 -0.62
N ARG A 90 -7.50 13.78 -1.21
CA ARG A 90 -7.79 12.51 -0.53
C ARG A 90 -6.90 11.39 -1.07
N PRO A 91 -6.64 10.32 -0.29
CA PRO A 91 -6.06 9.11 -0.84
C PRO A 91 -6.94 8.51 -1.95
N GLU A 92 -6.31 7.94 -2.96
CA GLU A 92 -7.04 7.16 -3.96
C GLU A 92 -7.59 5.87 -3.34
N PRO A 93 -8.77 5.38 -3.77
CA PRO A 93 -9.42 4.21 -3.19
C PRO A 93 -8.77 2.90 -3.68
N LEU A 94 -7.46 2.80 -3.53
CA LEU A 94 -6.65 1.63 -3.88
C LEU A 94 -6.70 0.61 -2.74
N ILE A 95 -7.12 -0.61 -3.05
CA ILE A 95 -7.06 -1.74 -2.11
C ILE A 95 -5.61 -2.19 -2.00
N PHE A 96 -4.99 -2.05 -0.84
CA PHE A 96 -3.70 -2.65 -0.53
C PHE A 96 -3.90 -4.02 0.11
N LEU A 97 -2.95 -4.94 -0.13
CA LEU A 97 -2.97 -6.29 0.41
C LEU A 97 -1.78 -6.47 1.35
N ARG A 98 -2.07 -6.89 2.58
CA ARG A 98 -1.07 -7.30 3.57
C ARG A 98 -1.13 -8.81 3.74
N TYR A 99 0.03 -9.45 3.75
CA TYR A 99 0.17 -10.89 3.86
C TYR A 99 0.76 -11.28 5.20
N ASP A 100 0.20 -12.34 5.78
CA ASP A 100 0.88 -13.17 6.75
C ASP A 100 0.96 -14.58 6.14
N PHE A 101 2.18 -14.97 5.76
CA PHE A 101 2.42 -16.23 5.08
C PHE A 101 2.78 -17.38 6.03
N ASP A 102 2.97 -17.14 7.34
CA ASP A 102 3.39 -18.18 8.31
C ASP A 102 4.55 -19.07 7.81
N LEU A 103 5.61 -18.44 7.30
CA LEU A 103 6.76 -19.13 6.71
C LEU A 103 7.82 -19.42 7.76
N ALA A 104 8.64 -20.44 7.50
CA ALA A 104 9.91 -20.58 8.19
C ALA A 104 10.84 -19.38 7.87
N LEU A 105 11.82 -19.12 8.73
CA LEU A 105 12.74 -17.97 8.62
C LEU A 105 13.56 -17.94 7.31
N ASP A 106 13.68 -19.07 6.64
CA ASP A 106 14.35 -19.22 5.34
C ASP A 106 13.39 -19.06 4.14
N ASN A 107 12.17 -18.52 4.38
CA ASN A 107 11.13 -18.31 3.37
C ASN A 107 10.63 -19.63 2.73
N THR A 108 10.53 -20.70 3.55
CA THR A 108 10.07 -22.03 3.11
C THR A 108 8.81 -22.53 3.82
N VAL A 109 8.12 -23.46 3.15
CA VAL A 109 7.01 -24.27 3.68
C VAL A 109 7.30 -25.75 3.39
N LYS A 110 6.78 -26.67 4.20
CA LYS A 110 6.86 -28.09 3.91
C LYS A 110 6.19 -28.44 2.58
N ALA A 111 6.85 -29.27 1.78
CA ALA A 111 6.24 -29.85 0.59
C ALA A 111 5.15 -30.89 0.94
N GLY A 112 4.17 -31.08 0.04
CA GLY A 112 3.17 -32.14 0.14
C GLY A 112 2.06 -31.94 1.18
N GLU A 113 2.08 -30.82 1.92
CA GLU A 113 1.09 -30.48 2.95
C GLU A 113 0.23 -29.27 2.52
N ASN A 114 -0.92 -29.11 3.16
CA ASN A 114 -1.69 -27.88 3.04
C ASN A 114 -1.02 -26.78 3.84
N HIS A 115 -1.00 -25.57 3.29
CA HIS A 115 -0.48 -24.39 3.94
C HIS A 115 -1.50 -23.26 3.92
N GLU A 116 -1.77 -22.65 5.06
CA GLU A 116 -2.70 -21.52 5.15
C GLU A 116 -1.93 -20.20 5.16
N ILE A 117 -2.44 -19.23 4.42
CA ILE A 117 -1.95 -17.85 4.42
C ILE A 117 -3.10 -16.92 4.80
N THR A 118 -2.80 -15.85 5.54
CA THR A 118 -3.77 -14.80 5.84
C THR A 118 -3.52 -13.59 4.97
N VAL A 119 -4.59 -13.03 4.40
CA VAL A 119 -4.56 -11.82 3.59
C VAL A 119 -5.52 -10.79 4.16
N VAL A 120 -5.02 -9.59 4.43
CA VAL A 120 -5.82 -8.46 4.91
C VAL A 120 -5.85 -7.39 3.84
N GLY A 121 -7.05 -7.04 3.39
CA GLY A 121 -7.29 -5.86 2.56
C GLY A 121 -7.32 -4.59 3.43
N TYR A 122 -6.65 -3.54 3.00
CA TYR A 122 -6.63 -2.26 3.70
C TYR A 122 -6.49 -1.08 2.72
N TYR A 123 -6.62 0.15 3.22
CA TYR A 123 -6.45 1.37 2.46
C TYR A 123 -5.47 2.29 3.17
N GLN A 124 -4.96 3.29 2.47
CA GLN A 124 -4.37 4.45 3.12
C GLN A 124 -5.42 5.11 4.04
N GLU A 125 -4.96 5.61 5.18
CA GLU A 125 -5.84 6.26 6.15
C GLU A 125 -6.56 7.46 5.56
N SER A 126 -7.84 7.61 5.89
CA SER A 126 -8.73 8.69 5.44
C SER A 126 -9.58 9.16 6.62
N LEU A 127 -10.06 10.41 6.56
CA LEU A 127 -10.94 11.00 7.57
C LEU A 127 -12.38 10.47 7.47
N THR A 128 -12.76 9.90 6.33
CA THR A 128 -14.07 9.32 6.08
C THR A 128 -14.04 7.79 6.06
N ALA A 129 -15.23 7.19 6.07
CA ALA A 129 -15.36 5.73 6.11
C ALA A 129 -14.86 5.10 4.80
N LEU A 130 -13.89 4.19 4.94
CA LEU A 130 -13.32 3.43 3.84
C LEU A 130 -14.28 2.32 3.34
N PRO A 131 -14.22 1.96 2.03
CA PRO A 131 -14.93 0.80 1.52
C PRO A 131 -14.49 -0.49 2.24
N LYS A 132 -15.41 -1.45 2.38
CA LYS A 132 -15.08 -2.80 2.88
C LYS A 132 -14.61 -3.68 1.74
N VAL A 133 -13.58 -4.48 1.95
CA VAL A 133 -13.18 -5.54 1.02
C VAL A 133 -14.14 -6.72 1.19
N THR A 134 -14.95 -6.99 0.16
CA THR A 134 -16.08 -7.92 0.24
C THR A 134 -15.74 -9.30 -0.31
N SER A 135 -14.70 -9.41 -1.13
CA SER A 135 -14.28 -10.70 -1.68
C SER A 135 -12.79 -10.74 -1.95
N LEU A 136 -12.23 -11.94 -1.82
CA LEU A 136 -10.86 -12.26 -2.20
C LEU A 136 -10.85 -13.61 -2.93
N LYS A 137 -10.08 -13.70 -4.00
CA LYS A 137 -9.78 -14.92 -4.73
C LYS A 137 -8.28 -15.09 -4.80
N ALA A 138 -7.82 -16.30 -4.55
CA ALA A 138 -6.42 -16.66 -4.67
C ALA A 138 -6.24 -17.77 -5.70
N GLU A 139 -5.19 -17.65 -6.50
CA GLU A 139 -4.70 -18.67 -7.40
C GLU A 139 -3.23 -18.95 -7.05
N THR A 140 -2.80 -20.19 -7.26
CA THR A 140 -1.44 -20.64 -7.01
C THR A 140 -0.84 -21.24 -8.29
N THR A 141 0.48 -21.09 -8.45
CA THR A 141 1.24 -21.72 -9.53
C THR A 141 2.44 -22.46 -8.96
N PHE A 142 2.79 -23.58 -9.59
CA PHE A 142 3.95 -24.40 -9.22
C PHE A 142 4.93 -24.58 -10.40
N ASP A 143 4.56 -24.11 -11.59
CA ASP A 143 5.32 -24.28 -12.84
C ASP A 143 5.93 -22.97 -13.36
N GLY A 144 6.11 -22.00 -12.46
CA GLY A 144 6.65 -20.67 -12.77
C GLY A 144 5.65 -19.78 -13.51
N GLY A 145 4.35 -19.91 -13.22
CA GLY A 145 3.30 -19.04 -13.73
C GLY A 145 2.69 -19.45 -15.06
N LYS A 146 3.00 -20.65 -15.58
CA LYS A 146 2.41 -21.15 -16.84
C LYS A 146 0.96 -21.59 -16.62
N THR A 147 0.69 -22.26 -15.50
CA THR A 147 -0.65 -22.65 -15.08
C THR A 147 -0.97 -22.09 -13.71
N TRP A 148 -2.25 -21.73 -13.51
CA TRP A 148 -2.76 -21.14 -12.29
C TRP A 148 -3.97 -21.94 -11.82
N HIS A 149 -3.92 -22.37 -10.57
CA HIS A 149 -4.94 -23.21 -9.95
C HIS A 149 -5.64 -22.43 -8.83
N PRO A 150 -6.97 -22.52 -8.71
CA PRO A 150 -7.68 -21.86 -7.63
C PRO A 150 -7.25 -22.45 -6.27
N ALA A 151 -7.01 -21.55 -5.32
CA ALA A 151 -6.79 -21.89 -3.93
C ALA A 151 -8.07 -21.62 -3.10
N THR A 152 -8.34 -22.47 -2.10
CA THR A 152 -9.54 -22.31 -1.28
C THR A 152 -9.41 -21.05 -0.45
N THR A 153 -10.35 -20.12 -0.57
CA THR A 153 -10.33 -18.85 0.17
C THR A 153 -11.59 -18.70 1.02
N ARG A 154 -11.46 -18.18 2.24
CA ARG A 154 -12.56 -17.95 3.18
C ARG A 154 -12.39 -16.60 3.86
N ALA A 155 -13.49 -15.89 4.09
CA ALA A 155 -13.47 -14.72 4.96
C ALA A 155 -13.42 -15.16 6.43
N THR A 156 -12.53 -14.58 7.21
CA THR A 156 -12.31 -14.92 8.64
C THR A 156 -12.47 -13.72 9.57
N GLY A 157 -12.61 -12.52 9.02
CA GLY A 157 -12.84 -11.31 9.80
C GLY A 157 -13.12 -10.11 8.91
N LYS A 158 -13.08 -8.91 9.51
CA LYS A 158 -13.23 -7.66 8.77
C LYS A 158 -12.05 -7.51 7.80
N ASP A 159 -12.38 -7.41 6.50
CA ASP A 159 -11.41 -7.27 5.41
C ASP A 159 -10.29 -8.33 5.42
N THR A 160 -10.51 -9.45 6.12
CA THR A 160 -9.52 -10.49 6.41
C THR A 160 -9.98 -11.84 5.86
N PHE A 161 -9.08 -12.50 5.14
CA PHE A 161 -9.33 -13.76 4.45
C PHE A 161 -8.19 -14.73 4.73
N THR A 162 -8.51 -16.02 4.78
CA THR A 162 -7.49 -17.07 4.71
C THR A 162 -7.55 -17.77 3.36
N THR A 163 -6.40 -18.17 2.86
CA THR A 163 -6.26 -18.98 1.64
C THR A 163 -5.47 -20.24 1.96
N THR A 164 -6.00 -21.41 1.61
CA THR A 164 -5.32 -22.70 1.74
C THR A 164 -4.69 -23.11 0.42
N ILE A 165 -3.36 -23.22 0.40
CA ILE A 165 -2.56 -23.72 -0.72
C ILE A 165 -2.28 -25.20 -0.48
N LYS A 166 -2.55 -26.05 -1.49
CA LYS A 166 -2.19 -27.47 -1.45
C LYS A 166 -0.81 -27.62 -2.07
N ASN A 167 0.25 -27.63 -1.26
CA ASN A 167 1.61 -27.66 -1.80
C ASN A 167 1.91 -29.04 -2.41
N PRO A 168 2.48 -29.07 -3.63
CA PRO A 168 2.90 -30.33 -4.24
C PRO A 168 4.19 -30.82 -3.59
N ARG A 169 4.75 -31.92 -4.11
CA ARG A 169 6.12 -32.32 -3.73
C ARG A 169 7.13 -31.28 -4.22
N ARG A 170 8.28 -31.21 -3.57
CA ARG A 170 9.33 -30.20 -3.85
C ARG A 170 9.81 -30.21 -5.30
N ASP A 171 9.94 -31.38 -5.91
CA ASP A 171 10.36 -31.55 -7.32
C ASP A 171 9.35 -30.95 -8.31
N GLN A 172 8.07 -30.88 -7.94
CA GLN A 172 6.99 -30.35 -8.77
C GLN A 172 6.87 -28.81 -8.71
N ALA A 173 7.59 -28.16 -7.79
CA ALA A 173 7.62 -26.71 -7.61
C ALA A 173 9.07 -26.21 -7.48
N ALA A 174 9.96 -26.67 -8.38
CA ALA A 174 11.39 -26.36 -8.31
C ALA A 174 11.72 -24.84 -8.36
N LYS A 175 10.82 -24.02 -8.92
CA LYS A 175 10.92 -22.55 -8.98
C LYS A 175 10.21 -21.82 -7.82
N GLY A 176 9.70 -22.58 -6.85
CA GLY A 176 8.86 -22.09 -5.76
C GLY A 176 7.38 -22.03 -6.12
N VAL A 177 6.60 -21.56 -5.14
CA VAL A 177 5.16 -21.37 -5.24
C VAL A 177 4.88 -19.90 -5.57
N GLY A 178 4.17 -19.65 -6.66
CA GLY A 178 3.69 -18.32 -7.01
C GLY A 178 2.24 -18.12 -6.60
N LEU A 179 1.86 -16.88 -6.31
CA LEU A 179 0.51 -16.52 -5.88
C LEU A 179 -0.07 -15.41 -6.74
N ARG A 180 -1.38 -15.48 -6.98
CA ARG A 180 -2.13 -14.39 -7.59
C ARG A 180 -3.38 -14.13 -6.78
N ILE A 181 -3.47 -12.92 -6.25
CA ILE A 181 -4.50 -12.52 -5.32
C ILE A 181 -5.32 -11.42 -5.95
N SER A 182 -6.63 -11.62 -6.05
CA SER A 182 -7.58 -10.63 -6.53
C SER A 182 -8.57 -10.30 -5.44
N ALA A 183 -8.79 -9.03 -5.16
CA ALA A 183 -9.79 -8.58 -4.18
C ALA A 183 -10.70 -7.50 -4.78
N THR A 184 -11.94 -7.46 -4.28
CA THR A 184 -12.96 -6.48 -4.68
C THR A 184 -13.59 -5.86 -3.45
N ASP A 185 -13.89 -4.56 -3.50
CA ASP A 185 -14.55 -3.85 -2.42
C ASP A 185 -16.05 -3.60 -2.65
N SER A 186 -16.71 -3.06 -1.62
CA SER A 186 -18.13 -2.66 -1.61
C SER A 186 -18.49 -1.53 -2.59
N LYS A 187 -17.51 -0.91 -3.25
CA LYS A 187 -17.68 0.13 -4.28
C LYS A 187 -17.31 -0.36 -5.68
N GLY A 188 -16.96 -1.65 -5.81
CA GLY A 188 -16.56 -2.27 -7.06
C GLY A 188 -15.12 -1.94 -7.48
N ASN A 189 -14.29 -1.35 -6.62
CA ASN A 189 -12.85 -1.24 -6.88
C ASN A 189 -12.19 -2.61 -6.74
N THR A 190 -11.12 -2.84 -7.49
CA THR A 190 -10.41 -4.11 -7.53
C THR A 190 -8.90 -3.91 -7.42
N VAL A 191 -8.24 -4.93 -6.87
CA VAL A 191 -6.79 -5.11 -6.95
C VAL A 191 -6.52 -6.54 -7.42
N ARG A 192 -5.52 -6.71 -8.27
CA ARG A 192 -4.93 -8.01 -8.62
C ARG A 192 -3.42 -7.92 -8.46
N GLN A 193 -2.86 -8.69 -7.55
CA GLN A 193 -1.42 -8.81 -7.36
C GLN A 193 -0.95 -10.20 -7.79
N THR A 194 0.08 -10.26 -8.63
CA THR A 194 0.76 -11.48 -9.06
C THR A 194 2.16 -11.47 -8.47
N ILE A 195 2.46 -12.47 -7.65
CA ILE A 195 3.75 -12.71 -7.01
C ILE A 195 4.33 -13.98 -7.64
N PRO A 196 5.32 -13.87 -8.55
CA PRO A 196 5.84 -15.03 -9.30
C PRO A 196 6.40 -16.13 -8.40
N THR A 197 7.09 -15.75 -7.32
CA THR A 197 7.60 -16.66 -6.28
C THR A 197 7.34 -16.04 -4.91
N ALA A 198 6.31 -16.52 -4.23
CA ALA A 198 5.97 -16.09 -2.87
C ALA A 198 6.85 -16.78 -1.82
N TYR A 199 7.06 -18.09 -1.97
CA TYR A 199 7.91 -18.90 -1.08
C TYR A 199 8.42 -20.16 -1.80
N THR A 200 9.32 -20.90 -1.16
CA THR A 200 9.83 -22.18 -1.70
C THR A 200 9.45 -23.37 -0.83
N LEU A 201 9.56 -24.59 -1.37
CA LEU A 201 9.23 -25.82 -0.64
C LEU A 201 10.49 -26.50 -0.12
N ARG A 202 10.43 -26.96 1.14
CA ARG A 202 11.50 -27.76 1.77
C ARG A 202 11.15 -29.23 1.87
#